data_AF-A0AAC9X6I7-F1
#
_entry.id   AF-A0AAC9X6I7-F1
#
_cell.length_a   1.000
_cell.length_b   1.000
_cell.length_c   1.000
_cell.angle_alpha   90.00
_cell.angle_beta   90.00
_cell.angle_gamma   90.00
#
_symmetry.space_group_name_H-M   'P 1'
#
loop_
_entity.id
_entity.type
_entity.pdbx_description
1 polymer ?
#
loop_
_entity_poly.entity_id
_entity_poly.type
_entity_poly.pdbx_seq_one_letter_code
_entity_poly.pdbx_strand_id
1 'polypeptide(L)'
;MTNIMSVLHTTNTSQGNGINSWQSILIFLAFLIVFIIFTVIKKIYYSIRFQKRFYIIPKTSVKGISNIAMVISISVAVIILLTVLSANTASVIFRAWPGTRVTLEGILIKIGGLLFGPILGIFIGAMTDLLSVAMTAGVFHYGYLIAAMAYGLIGGLIRIILTTSKKKDLPFAIYSSMATILIGVGIALFLYFAPGIGDKGFNIQLFGFDIKIARTLMIGIILGFFLLSIIVVWFSLLIKYWFNKKNKAKTKTNWFIIFAPVLVTILLTEAVVNVLMMPSFDAELSSLKYTQWLSIRAVLFIPMVVLNLLIIYPIFKIVVPLIRYDYEDDIVEDKHIPIHVD
;
A
#
# COMPACT_ATOMS: atom_id res chain seq x y z
N MET A 1 -30.71 10.70 -46.90
CA MET A 1 -29.77 9.65 -46.45
C MET A 1 -28.38 10.15 -46.73
N THR A 2 -27.80 10.86 -45.77
CA THR A 2 -26.59 11.67 -45.95
C THR A 2 -25.77 11.57 -44.66
N ASN A 3 -24.55 11.02 -44.80
CA ASN A 3 -23.37 11.14 -43.93
C ASN A 3 -23.60 11.29 -42.41
N ILE A 4 -23.65 10.15 -41.70
CA ILE A 4 -23.48 10.08 -40.24
C ILE A 4 -22.22 9.27 -39.84
N MET A 5 -21.47 8.70 -40.79
CA MET A 5 -20.20 8.01 -40.48
C MET A 5 -19.00 8.89 -40.78
N SER A 6 -18.33 9.40 -39.72
CA SER A 6 -16.86 9.53 -39.63
C SER A 6 -16.33 10.52 -38.57
N VAL A 7 -17.12 10.95 -37.56
CA VAL A 7 -16.63 11.85 -36.50
C VAL A 7 -16.42 11.12 -35.16
N LEU A 8 -15.76 9.96 -35.16
CA LEU A 8 -15.48 9.21 -33.93
C LEU A 8 -14.04 8.70 -33.76
N HIS A 9 -13.10 9.14 -34.59
CA HIS A 9 -11.69 8.82 -34.42
C HIS A 9 -10.74 9.97 -34.76
N THR A 10 -11.08 11.20 -34.37
CA THR A 10 -10.04 12.22 -34.15
C THR A 10 -9.52 12.06 -32.73
N THR A 11 -8.50 11.22 -32.59
CA THR A 11 -7.60 11.17 -31.44
C THR A 11 -6.99 12.55 -31.26
N ASN A 12 -7.62 13.38 -30.43
CA ASN A 12 -7.05 14.64 -29.95
C ASN A 12 -5.80 14.32 -29.13
N THR A 13 -4.65 14.34 -29.79
CA THR A 13 -3.28 14.28 -29.27
C THR A 13 -2.87 15.56 -28.52
N SER A 14 -3.81 16.15 -27.78
CA SER A 14 -3.55 17.25 -26.84
C SER A 14 -4.00 16.86 -25.43
N GLN A 15 -3.67 15.63 -25.00
CA GLN A 15 -3.62 15.26 -23.58
C GLN A 15 -2.48 16.03 -22.91
N GLY A 16 -2.79 17.26 -22.50
CA GLY A 16 -1.85 18.19 -21.90
C GLY A 16 -1.35 17.74 -20.52
N ASN A 17 -0.03 17.83 -20.34
CA ASN A 17 0.70 17.96 -19.07
C ASN A 17 0.23 17.07 -17.90
N GLY A 18 0.12 15.76 -18.13
CA GLY A 18 -0.09 14.75 -17.07
C GLY A 18 0.98 13.68 -17.08
N ILE A 19 1.05 12.89 -15.99
CA ILE A 19 1.89 11.68 -15.96
C ILE A 19 1.13 10.55 -16.65
N ASN A 20 1.70 9.98 -17.71
CA ASN A 20 1.11 8.84 -18.41
C ASN A 20 1.24 7.57 -17.56
N SER A 21 0.32 6.62 -17.68
CA SER A 21 0.38 5.39 -16.86
C SER A 21 1.68 4.62 -17.02
N TRP A 22 2.29 4.64 -18.22
CA TRP A 22 3.60 4.03 -18.45
C TRP A 22 4.68 4.61 -17.52
N GLN A 23 4.67 5.91 -17.23
CA GLN A 23 5.62 6.54 -16.32
C GLN A 23 5.39 6.07 -14.87
N SER A 24 4.14 5.96 -14.42
CA SER A 24 3.82 5.39 -13.10
C SER A 24 4.28 3.94 -12.97
N ILE A 25 4.18 3.16 -14.05
CA ILE A 25 4.68 1.78 -14.11
C ILE A 25 6.20 1.74 -14.04
N LEU A 26 6.89 2.63 -14.75
CA LEU A 26 8.35 2.76 -14.67
C LEU A 26 8.80 3.12 -13.25
N ILE A 27 8.09 4.02 -12.56
CA ILE A 27 8.38 4.35 -11.16
C ILE A 27 8.25 3.11 -10.27
N PHE A 28 7.17 2.34 -10.43
CA PHE A 28 7.00 1.09 -9.68
C PHE A 28 8.09 0.06 -10.01
N LEU A 29 8.44 -0.10 -11.29
CA LEU A 29 9.45 -1.05 -11.73
C LEU A 29 10.84 -0.66 -11.22
N ALA A 30 11.17 0.63 -11.23
CA ALA A 30 12.39 1.16 -10.62
C ALA A 30 12.43 0.86 -9.11
N PHE A 31 11.31 1.08 -8.41
CA PHE A 31 11.19 0.75 -6.99
C PHE A 31 11.36 -0.76 -6.72
N LEU A 32 10.76 -1.61 -7.56
CA LEU A 32 10.89 -3.07 -7.48
C LEU A 32 12.33 -3.53 -7.74
N ILE A 33 13.02 -2.94 -8.72
CA ILE A 33 14.44 -3.22 -8.98
C ILE A 33 15.31 -2.82 -7.79
N VAL A 34 15.14 -1.62 -7.25
CA VAL A 34 15.86 -1.15 -6.06
C VAL A 34 15.61 -2.10 -4.88
N PHE A 35 14.37 -2.55 -4.70
CA PHE A 35 14.03 -3.53 -3.68
C PHE A 35 14.73 -4.88 -3.90
N ILE A 36 14.74 -5.41 -5.13
CA ILE A 36 15.46 -6.65 -5.45
C ILE A 36 16.95 -6.49 -5.15
N ILE A 37 17.58 -5.41 -5.61
CA ILE A 37 18.99 -5.09 -5.34
C ILE A 37 19.25 -5.06 -3.83
N PHE A 38 18.39 -4.38 -3.07
CA PHE A 38 18.49 -4.32 -1.61
C PHE A 38 18.40 -5.70 -0.96
N THR A 39 17.47 -6.57 -1.40
CA THR A 39 17.36 -7.95 -0.87
C THR A 39 18.57 -8.81 -1.22
N VAL A 40 19.16 -8.63 -2.41
CA VAL A 40 20.40 -9.32 -2.82
C VAL A 40 21.58 -8.85 -1.97
N ILE A 41 21.74 -7.54 -1.76
CA ILE A 41 22.78 -6.99 -0.88
C ILE A 41 22.61 -7.55 0.54
N LYS A 42 21.38 -7.57 1.07
CA LYS A 42 21.09 -8.15 2.39
C LYS A 42 21.44 -9.64 2.44
N LYS A 43 21.14 -10.41 1.39
CA LYS A 43 21.53 -11.82 1.28
C LYS A 43 23.04 -12.01 1.36
N ILE A 44 23.80 -11.22 0.61
CA ILE A 44 25.27 -11.25 0.61
C ILE A 44 25.80 -10.89 2.00
N TYR A 45 25.30 -9.81 2.60
CA TYR A 45 25.72 -9.35 3.93
C TYR A 45 25.48 -10.41 5.02
N TYR A 46 24.29 -11.04 5.03
CA TYR A 46 23.97 -12.10 5.99
C TYR A 46 24.82 -13.35 5.81
N SER A 47 25.11 -13.71 4.55
CA SER A 47 25.95 -14.86 4.23
C SER A 47 27.38 -14.67 4.72
N ILE A 48 27.97 -13.49 4.51
CA ILE A 48 29.36 -13.19 4.90
C ILE A 48 29.48 -13.01 6.41
N ARG A 49 28.63 -12.17 7.03
CA ARG A 49 28.83 -11.74 8.42
C ARG A 49 28.31 -12.74 9.44
N PHE A 50 27.15 -13.35 9.19
CA PHE A 50 26.47 -14.19 10.17
C PHE A 50 26.56 -15.68 9.85
N GLN A 51 27.16 -16.07 8.72
CA GLN A 51 27.21 -17.45 8.25
C GLN A 51 25.81 -18.11 8.21
N LYS A 52 24.76 -17.31 7.97
CA LYS A 52 23.38 -17.79 7.81
C LYS A 52 22.95 -17.71 6.35
N ARG A 53 22.06 -18.61 5.93
CA ARG A 53 21.43 -18.57 4.60
C ARG A 53 20.21 -17.66 4.68
N PHE A 54 20.22 -16.59 3.89
CA PHE A 54 19.08 -15.69 3.74
C PHE A 54 18.37 -15.98 2.41
N TYR A 55 17.08 -16.31 2.49
CA TYR A 55 16.23 -16.59 1.34
C TYR A 55 15.44 -15.35 0.95
N ILE A 56 15.52 -14.94 -0.32
CA ILE A 56 14.77 -13.78 -0.84
C ILE A 56 13.28 -14.12 -0.91
N ILE A 57 12.98 -15.34 -1.37
CA ILE A 57 11.65 -15.92 -1.39
C ILE A 57 11.56 -16.83 -0.15
N PRO A 58 10.61 -16.60 0.77
CA PRO A 58 10.46 -17.44 1.96
C PRO A 58 10.20 -18.90 1.54
N LYS A 59 10.76 -19.86 2.29
CA LYS A 59 10.50 -21.28 2.05
C LYS A 59 9.00 -21.56 2.15
N THR A 60 8.44 -22.18 1.13
CA THR A 60 7.01 -22.48 1.08
C THR A 60 6.70 -23.70 1.94
N SER A 61 6.52 -23.51 3.25
CA SER A 61 5.96 -24.55 4.10
C SER A 61 4.47 -24.75 3.76
N VAL A 62 3.95 -25.98 3.93
CA VAL A 62 2.52 -26.29 3.72
C VAL A 62 1.63 -25.36 4.55
N LYS A 63 2.06 -25.04 5.78
CA LYS A 63 1.40 -24.07 6.66
C LYS A 63 1.41 -22.66 6.07
N GLY A 64 2.55 -22.22 5.53
CA GLY A 64 2.68 -20.93 4.86
C GLY A 64 1.75 -20.80 3.65
N ILE A 65 1.77 -21.78 2.75
CA ILE A 65 0.90 -21.81 1.56
C ILE A 65 -0.59 -21.76 1.97
N SER A 66 -0.99 -22.56 2.96
CA SER A 66 -2.37 -22.59 3.46
C SER A 66 -2.81 -21.24 4.03
N ASN A 67 -1.96 -20.58 4.83
CA ASN A 67 -2.27 -19.25 5.39
C ASN A 67 -2.35 -18.16 4.32
N ILE A 68 -1.47 -18.20 3.30
CA ILE A 68 -1.51 -17.27 2.17
C ILE A 68 -2.80 -17.46 1.37
N ALA A 69 -3.14 -18.71 1.04
CA ALA A 69 -4.38 -19.05 0.34
C ALA A 69 -5.61 -18.58 1.13
N MET A 70 -5.63 -18.82 2.44
CA MET A 70 -6.70 -18.35 3.33
C MET A 70 -6.90 -16.83 3.24
N VAL A 71 -5.83 -16.04 3.29
CA VAL A 71 -5.92 -14.57 3.20
C VAL A 71 -6.41 -14.12 1.83
N ILE A 72 -5.94 -14.74 0.74
CA ILE A 72 -6.45 -14.46 -0.62
C ILE A 72 -7.94 -14.78 -0.72
N SER A 73 -8.35 -15.96 -0.25
CA SER A 73 -9.76 -16.40 -0.28
C SER A 73 -10.67 -15.49 0.54
N ILE A 74 -10.27 -15.09 1.75
CA ILE A 74 -11.02 -14.13 2.56
C ILE A 74 -11.16 -12.80 1.82
N SER A 75 -10.08 -12.35 1.16
CA SER A 75 -10.09 -11.10 0.41
C SER A 75 -11.08 -11.10 -0.73
N VAL A 76 -11.03 -12.14 -1.57
CA VAL A 76 -11.94 -12.31 -2.69
C VAL A 76 -13.38 -12.47 -2.19
N ALA A 77 -13.62 -13.23 -1.13
CA ALA A 77 -14.95 -13.44 -0.56
C ALA A 77 -15.59 -12.15 -0.06
N VAL A 78 -14.84 -11.29 0.64
CA VAL A 78 -15.34 -9.98 1.11
C VAL A 78 -15.74 -9.09 -0.07
N ILE A 79 -14.95 -9.06 -1.14
CA ILE A 79 -15.23 -8.24 -2.33
C ILE A 79 -16.51 -8.72 -3.03
N ILE A 80 -16.64 -10.04 -3.22
CA ILE A 80 -17.84 -10.63 -3.79
C ILE A 80 -19.05 -10.30 -2.92
N LEU A 81 -18.93 -10.47 -1.60
CA LEU A 81 -20.00 -10.14 -0.67
C LEU A 81 -20.43 -8.67 -0.76
N LEU A 82 -19.49 -7.73 -0.81
CA LEU A 82 -19.79 -6.31 -0.99
C LEU A 82 -20.46 -6.02 -2.33
N THR A 83 -20.04 -6.71 -3.39
CA THR A 83 -20.62 -6.57 -4.74
C THR A 83 -22.07 -7.05 -4.76
N VAL A 84 -22.36 -8.18 -4.11
CA VAL A 84 -23.71 -8.77 -4.01
C VAL A 84 -24.62 -7.97 -3.07
N LEU A 85 -24.16 -7.67 -1.86
CA LEU A 85 -24.96 -7.01 -0.82
C LEU A 85 -25.32 -5.56 -1.16
N SER A 86 -24.49 -4.87 -1.94
CA SER A 86 -24.78 -3.51 -2.39
C SER A 86 -25.87 -3.44 -3.48
N ALA A 87 -26.61 -4.53 -3.72
CA ALA A 87 -27.64 -4.64 -4.75
C ALA A 87 -27.15 -4.17 -6.13
N ASN A 88 -25.93 -4.58 -6.50
CA ASN A 88 -25.20 -4.13 -7.69
C ASN A 88 -24.77 -2.65 -7.71
N THR A 89 -25.07 -1.84 -6.71
CA THR A 89 -24.61 -0.44 -6.65
C THR A 89 -23.09 -0.35 -6.57
N ALA A 90 -22.44 -1.17 -5.74
CA ALA A 90 -20.98 -1.22 -5.73
C ALA A 90 -20.43 -1.85 -7.01
N SER A 91 -21.16 -2.78 -7.64
CA SER A 91 -20.79 -3.30 -8.97
C SER A 91 -20.76 -2.19 -10.03
N VAL A 92 -21.75 -1.30 -10.02
CA VAL A 92 -21.79 -0.12 -10.90
C VAL A 92 -20.65 0.84 -10.58
N ILE A 93 -20.38 1.11 -9.30
CA ILE A 93 -19.26 1.99 -8.89
C ILE A 93 -17.91 1.38 -9.27
N PHE A 94 -17.70 0.08 -9.09
CA PHE A 94 -16.46 -0.60 -9.43
C PHE A 94 -16.25 -0.74 -10.94
N ARG A 95 -17.33 -0.77 -11.72
CA ARG A 95 -17.24 -0.72 -13.19
C ARG A 95 -16.98 0.69 -13.69
N ALA A 96 -17.68 1.67 -13.13
CA ALA A 96 -17.50 3.06 -13.49
C ALA A 96 -16.10 3.53 -13.12
N TRP A 97 -15.70 3.34 -11.85
CA TRP A 97 -14.46 3.84 -11.26
C TRP A 97 -13.68 2.70 -10.61
N PRO A 98 -12.97 1.87 -11.41
CA PRO A 98 -12.33 0.66 -10.89
C PRO A 98 -11.23 0.95 -9.87
N GLY A 99 -10.65 2.16 -9.87
CA GLY A 99 -9.69 2.55 -8.85
C GLY A 99 -10.24 2.54 -7.41
N THR A 100 -11.55 2.68 -7.22
CA THR A 100 -12.19 2.54 -5.89
C THR A 100 -12.20 1.09 -5.40
N ARG A 101 -12.40 0.13 -6.31
CA ARG A 101 -12.34 -1.30 -6.00
C ARG A 101 -10.96 -1.68 -5.46
N VAL A 102 -9.92 -1.25 -6.17
CA VAL A 102 -8.51 -1.51 -5.82
C VAL A 102 -8.17 -0.94 -4.44
N THR A 103 -8.75 0.20 -4.05
CA THR A 103 -8.52 0.75 -2.70
C THR A 103 -9.14 -0.10 -1.59
N LEU A 104 -10.28 -0.73 -1.85
CA LEU A 104 -10.91 -1.66 -0.89
C LEU A 104 -10.16 -3.00 -0.83
N GLU A 105 -9.76 -3.54 -1.98
CA GLU A 105 -8.85 -4.70 -2.08
C GLU A 105 -7.55 -4.44 -1.30
N GLY A 106 -7.03 -3.22 -1.43
CA GLY A 106 -5.82 -2.74 -0.77
C GLY A 106 -5.84 -2.94 0.74
N ILE A 107 -7.00 -2.90 1.41
CA ILE A 107 -7.12 -3.11 2.87
C ILE A 107 -6.56 -4.49 3.26
N LEU A 108 -7.01 -5.54 2.57
CA LEU A 108 -6.64 -6.91 2.89
C LEU A 108 -5.27 -7.28 2.32
N ILE A 109 -4.90 -6.70 1.18
CA ILE A 109 -3.55 -6.84 0.61
C ILE A 109 -2.49 -6.23 1.55
N LYS A 110 -2.76 -5.07 2.18
CA LYS A 110 -1.87 -4.46 3.20
C LYS A 110 -1.65 -5.40 4.39
N ILE A 111 -2.71 -6.05 4.86
CA ILE A 111 -2.65 -7.04 5.94
C ILE A 111 -1.81 -8.24 5.50
N GLY A 112 -2.06 -8.78 4.30
CA GLY A 112 -1.28 -9.88 3.73
C GLY A 112 0.20 -9.55 3.62
N GLY A 113 0.55 -8.38 3.08
CA GLY A 113 1.94 -7.91 3.02
C GLY A 113 2.58 -7.80 4.41
N LEU A 114 1.89 -7.20 5.38
CA LEU A 114 2.36 -7.10 6.77
C LEU A 114 2.60 -8.46 7.44
N LEU A 115 1.82 -9.48 7.09
CA LEU A 115 1.91 -10.81 7.66
C LEU A 115 3.00 -11.66 7.01
N PHE A 116 3.11 -11.62 5.68
CA PHE A 116 3.89 -12.58 4.90
C PHE A 116 5.13 -11.96 4.22
N GLY A 117 5.33 -10.65 4.36
CA GLY A 117 6.47 -9.95 3.78
C GLY A 117 6.26 -9.49 2.33
N PRO A 118 7.26 -8.85 1.71
CA PRO A 118 7.08 -8.09 0.48
C PRO A 118 6.87 -8.95 -0.77
N ILE A 119 7.63 -10.04 -0.95
CA ILE A 119 7.49 -10.91 -2.12
C ILE A 119 6.13 -11.60 -2.11
N LEU A 120 5.74 -12.18 -0.97
CA LEU A 120 4.43 -12.79 -0.80
C LEU A 120 3.31 -11.73 -0.85
N GLY A 121 3.57 -10.52 -0.36
CA GLY A 121 2.66 -9.38 -0.50
C GLY A 121 2.37 -9.03 -1.96
N ILE A 122 3.41 -8.95 -2.81
CA ILE A 122 3.24 -8.75 -4.26
C ILE A 122 2.34 -9.85 -4.85
N PHE A 123 2.61 -11.11 -4.51
CA PHE A 123 1.84 -12.25 -4.99
C PHE A 123 0.38 -12.20 -4.53
N ILE A 124 0.13 -11.91 -3.25
CA ILE A 124 -1.21 -11.75 -2.68
C ILE A 124 -1.94 -10.62 -3.42
N GLY A 125 -1.30 -9.46 -3.62
CA GLY A 125 -1.88 -8.35 -4.35
C GLY A 125 -2.29 -8.71 -5.78
N ALA A 126 -1.38 -9.36 -6.51
CA ALA A 126 -1.65 -9.81 -7.88
C ALA A 126 -2.79 -10.83 -7.96
N MET A 127 -2.78 -11.84 -7.09
CA MET A 127 -3.80 -12.88 -7.08
C MET A 127 -5.17 -12.35 -6.64
N THR A 128 -5.21 -11.46 -5.64
CA THR A 128 -6.46 -10.86 -5.17
C THR A 128 -7.13 -10.04 -6.26
N ASP A 129 -6.40 -9.18 -7.01
CA ASP A 129 -7.00 -8.41 -8.11
C ASP A 129 -7.39 -9.30 -9.30
N LEU A 130 -6.56 -10.27 -9.69
CA LEU A 130 -6.91 -11.18 -10.79
C LEU A 130 -8.16 -12.01 -10.49
N LEU A 131 -8.26 -12.56 -9.28
CA LEU A 131 -9.42 -13.34 -8.86
C LEU A 131 -10.65 -12.46 -8.65
N SER A 132 -10.50 -11.25 -8.09
CA SER A 132 -11.65 -10.34 -7.93
C SER A 132 -12.21 -9.92 -9.28
N VAL A 133 -11.36 -9.60 -10.26
CA VAL A 133 -11.76 -9.27 -11.63
C VAL A 133 -12.47 -10.44 -12.28
N ALA A 134 -11.88 -11.64 -12.20
CA ALA A 134 -12.45 -12.85 -12.79
C ALA A 134 -13.84 -13.19 -12.22
N MET A 135 -14.04 -13.00 -10.92
CA MET A 135 -15.28 -13.37 -10.23
C MET A 135 -16.36 -12.27 -10.27
N THR A 136 -15.98 -10.99 -10.37
CA THR A 136 -16.93 -9.85 -10.38
C THR A 136 -17.27 -9.35 -11.78
N ALA A 137 -16.70 -9.97 -12.83
CA ALA A 137 -16.73 -9.48 -14.21
C ALA A 137 -16.33 -8.00 -14.30
N GLY A 138 -15.28 -7.63 -13.54
CA GLY A 138 -14.74 -6.28 -13.52
C GLY A 138 -13.91 -5.96 -14.78
N VAL A 139 -13.65 -4.68 -15.03
CA VAL A 139 -12.71 -4.28 -16.09
C VAL A 139 -11.29 -4.59 -15.61
N PHE A 140 -10.56 -5.38 -16.39
CA PHE A 140 -9.14 -5.63 -16.15
C PHE A 140 -8.31 -4.44 -16.65
N HIS A 141 -7.43 -3.93 -15.80
CA HIS A 141 -6.46 -2.91 -16.18
C HIS A 141 -5.12 -3.19 -15.51
N TYR A 142 -4.06 -3.26 -16.32
CA TYR A 142 -2.71 -3.58 -15.87
C TYR A 142 -2.18 -2.60 -14.81
N GLY A 143 -2.56 -1.31 -14.89
CA GLY A 143 -2.19 -0.32 -13.86
C GLY A 143 -2.76 -0.65 -12.48
N TYR A 144 -3.99 -1.17 -12.40
CA TYR A 144 -4.61 -1.56 -11.13
C TYR A 144 -3.99 -2.83 -10.56
N LEU A 145 -3.66 -3.80 -11.41
CA LEU A 145 -2.89 -4.98 -11.00
C LEU A 145 -1.55 -4.57 -10.37
N ILE A 146 -0.84 -3.63 -10.99
CA ILE A 146 0.43 -3.11 -10.48
C ILE A 146 0.24 -2.33 -9.17
N ALA A 147 -0.82 -1.54 -9.05
CA ALA A 147 -1.18 -0.86 -7.81
C ALA A 147 -1.47 -1.86 -6.67
N ALA A 148 -2.19 -2.95 -6.96
CA ALA A 148 -2.44 -4.05 -6.02
C ALA A 148 -1.14 -4.72 -5.57
N MET A 149 -0.21 -5.00 -6.50
CA MET A 149 1.13 -5.49 -6.17
C MET A 149 1.91 -4.51 -5.29
N ALA A 150 1.81 -3.20 -5.55
CA ALA A 150 2.48 -2.16 -4.78
C ALA A 150 1.95 -2.07 -3.34
N TYR A 151 0.63 -2.21 -3.14
CA TYR A 151 0.05 -2.30 -1.79
C TYR A 151 0.69 -3.42 -0.97
N GLY A 152 0.82 -4.61 -1.56
CA GLY A 152 1.38 -5.78 -0.91
C GLY A 152 2.88 -5.64 -0.64
N LEU A 153 3.63 -5.11 -1.62
CA LEU A 153 5.06 -4.83 -1.49
C LEU A 153 5.34 -3.89 -0.32
N ILE A 154 4.68 -2.73 -0.26
CA ILE A 154 4.93 -1.71 0.76
C ILE A 154 4.52 -2.22 2.15
N GLY A 155 3.39 -2.93 2.28
CA GLY A 155 3.03 -3.59 3.55
C GLY A 155 4.09 -4.59 4.01
N GLY A 156 4.66 -5.36 3.07
CA GLY A 156 5.75 -6.27 3.36
C GLY A 156 7.08 -5.60 3.71
N LEU A 157 7.38 -4.43 3.17
CA LEU A 157 8.55 -3.64 3.59
C LEU A 157 8.45 -3.23 5.06
N ILE A 158 7.26 -2.87 5.54
CA ILE A 158 7.04 -2.59 6.97
C ILE A 158 7.26 -3.85 7.82
N ARG A 159 6.89 -5.03 7.32
CA ARG A 159 7.24 -6.30 7.99
C ARG A 159 8.76 -6.49 8.07
N ILE A 160 9.52 -6.14 7.03
CA ILE A 160 11.00 -6.17 7.10
C ILE A 160 11.53 -5.20 8.15
N ILE A 161 10.97 -4.00 8.27
CA ILE A 161 11.36 -3.05 9.33
C ILE A 161 11.08 -3.65 10.72
N LEU A 162 9.93 -4.30 10.88
CA LEU A 162 9.53 -4.95 12.14
C LEU A 162 10.43 -6.13 12.53
N THR A 163 10.85 -6.95 11.57
CA THR A 163 11.77 -8.07 11.84
C THR A 163 13.19 -7.57 12.08
N THR A 164 13.63 -6.57 11.30
CA THR A 164 14.97 -5.96 11.46
C THR A 164 15.12 -5.25 12.82
N SER A 165 14.04 -4.69 13.36
CA SER A 165 14.03 -4.13 14.72
C SER A 165 14.04 -5.18 15.83
N LYS A 166 14.07 -6.49 15.50
CA LYS A 166 13.94 -7.62 16.43
C LYS A 166 12.72 -7.50 17.33
N LYS A 167 11.62 -6.96 16.79
CA LYS A 167 10.37 -6.71 17.53
C LYS A 167 10.58 -5.78 18.76
N LYS A 168 11.65 -4.98 18.79
CA LYS A 168 11.91 -3.96 19.82
C LYS A 168 11.26 -2.64 19.43
N ASP A 169 10.61 -1.99 20.39
CA ASP A 169 9.79 -0.80 20.14
C ASP A 169 10.60 0.40 19.63
N LEU A 170 11.74 0.70 20.27
CA LEU A 170 12.53 1.89 19.95
C LEU A 170 13.19 1.83 18.56
N PRO A 171 13.91 0.76 18.17
CA PRO A 171 14.46 0.66 16.81
C PRO A 171 13.36 0.66 15.76
N PHE A 172 12.19 0.04 16.04
CA PHE A 172 11.05 0.10 15.14
C PHE A 172 10.56 1.54 14.92
N ALA A 173 10.38 2.31 16.00
CA ALA A 173 9.96 3.71 15.92
C ALA A 173 10.93 4.56 15.09
N ILE A 174 12.25 4.36 15.28
CA ILE A 174 13.29 5.08 14.53
C ILE A 174 13.22 4.72 13.03
N TYR A 175 13.28 3.44 12.68
CA TYR A 175 13.30 3.01 11.27
C TYR A 175 12.00 3.36 10.54
N SER A 176 10.84 3.19 11.20
CA SER A 176 9.55 3.58 10.62
C SER A 176 9.42 5.09 10.44
N SER A 177 9.92 5.90 11.38
CA SER A 177 9.97 7.36 11.21
C SER A 177 10.87 7.76 10.04
N MET A 178 12.04 7.13 9.88
CA MET A 178 12.94 7.40 8.75
C MET A 178 12.28 7.06 7.41
N ALA A 179 11.62 5.91 7.30
CA ALA A 179 10.86 5.53 6.10
C ALA A 179 9.72 6.52 5.81
N THR A 180 9.02 6.95 6.87
CA THR A 180 7.93 7.93 6.79
C THR A 180 8.40 9.29 6.31
N ILE A 181 9.55 9.78 6.80
CA ILE A 181 10.17 11.03 6.34
C ILE A 181 10.60 10.90 4.88
N LEU A 182 11.28 9.81 4.51
CA LEU A 182 11.77 9.60 3.15
C LEU A 182 10.63 9.62 2.13
N ILE A 183 9.55 8.88 2.40
CA ILE A 183 8.38 8.86 1.53
C ILE A 183 7.62 10.19 1.57
N GLY A 184 7.47 10.80 2.75
CA GLY A 184 6.81 12.12 2.88
C GLY A 184 7.51 13.20 2.07
N VAL A 185 8.85 13.27 2.12
CA VAL A 185 9.67 14.17 1.30
C VAL A 185 9.54 13.81 -0.18
N GLY A 186 9.59 12.53 -0.53
CA GLY A 186 9.41 12.07 -1.92
C GLY A 186 8.07 12.50 -2.52
N ILE A 187 6.98 12.38 -1.75
CA ILE A 187 5.64 12.79 -2.17
C ILE A 187 5.52 14.32 -2.24
N ALA A 188 6.11 15.05 -1.29
CA ALA A 188 6.13 16.51 -1.34
C ALA A 188 6.88 17.03 -2.58
N LEU A 189 8.05 16.44 -2.90
CA LEU A 189 8.80 16.75 -4.12
C LEU A 189 7.99 16.39 -5.37
N PHE A 190 7.36 15.22 -5.39
CA PHE A 190 6.48 14.80 -6.48
C PHE A 190 5.34 15.81 -6.71
N LEU A 191 4.61 16.20 -5.67
CA LEU A 191 3.52 17.18 -5.77
C LEU A 191 4.04 18.58 -6.12
N TYR A 192 5.25 18.92 -5.72
CA TYR A 192 5.88 20.18 -6.10
C TYR A 192 6.21 20.21 -7.60
N PHE A 193 6.70 19.12 -8.19
CA PHE A 193 7.05 19.03 -9.60
C PHE A 193 5.95 18.42 -10.49
N ALA A 194 4.77 18.14 -9.93
CA ALA A 194 3.71 17.45 -10.64
C ALA A 194 3.22 18.28 -11.84
N PRO A 195 3.18 17.69 -13.05
CA PRO A 195 2.78 18.40 -14.26
C PRO A 195 1.31 18.82 -14.15
N GLY A 196 1.02 20.04 -14.62
CA GLY A 196 -0.34 20.59 -14.63
C GLY A 196 -0.82 21.21 -13.31
N ILE A 197 -0.12 21.03 -12.18
CA ILE A 197 -0.50 21.65 -10.90
C ILE A 197 0.03 23.08 -10.75
N GLY A 198 1.07 23.48 -11.49
CA GLY A 198 1.40 24.87 -11.87
C GLY A 198 1.16 26.00 -10.87
N ASP A 199 1.13 27.23 -11.34
CA ASP A 199 0.73 28.36 -10.47
C ASP A 199 -0.78 28.37 -10.22
N LYS A 200 -1.52 27.52 -10.95
CA LYS A 200 -2.97 27.38 -10.87
C LYS A 200 -3.45 26.60 -9.65
N GLY A 201 -2.57 25.88 -8.96
CA GLY A 201 -2.89 25.07 -7.79
C GLY A 201 -3.74 23.83 -8.11
N PHE A 202 -4.26 23.21 -7.05
CA PHE A 202 -5.16 22.07 -7.15
C PHE A 202 -6.59 22.57 -7.41
N ASN A 203 -7.18 22.20 -8.54
CA ASN A 203 -8.56 22.50 -8.88
C ASN A 203 -9.40 21.23 -8.75
N ILE A 204 -10.39 21.28 -7.84
CA ILE A 204 -11.35 20.21 -7.61
C ILE A 204 -12.69 20.69 -8.12
N GLN A 205 -13.16 20.05 -9.19
CA GLN A 205 -14.51 20.24 -9.71
C GLN A 205 -15.39 19.09 -9.24
N LEU A 206 -16.09 19.28 -8.12
CA LEU A 206 -16.99 18.26 -7.55
C LEU A 206 -18.41 18.83 -7.46
N PHE A 207 -19.39 18.15 -8.09
CA PHE A 207 -20.80 18.54 -8.05
C PHE A 207 -21.10 20.00 -8.42
N GLY A 208 -20.32 20.58 -9.34
CA GLY A 208 -20.49 21.96 -9.79
C GLY A 208 -19.75 23.02 -8.95
N PHE A 209 -19.12 22.64 -7.84
CA PHE A 209 -18.24 23.51 -7.08
C PHE A 209 -16.80 23.42 -7.61
N ASP A 210 -16.16 24.56 -7.87
CA ASP A 210 -14.73 24.69 -8.19
C ASP A 210 -13.99 25.17 -6.94
N ILE A 211 -13.32 24.24 -6.25
CA ILE A 211 -12.49 24.53 -5.09
C ILE A 211 -11.02 24.58 -5.55
N LYS A 212 -10.38 25.74 -5.36
CA LYS A 212 -8.97 25.95 -5.69
C LYS A 212 -8.13 25.98 -4.42
N ILE A 213 -7.18 25.06 -4.32
CA ILE A 213 -6.26 24.94 -3.18
C ILE A 213 -4.86 25.27 -3.67
N ALA A 214 -4.20 26.23 -3.02
CA ALA A 214 -2.83 26.59 -3.35
C ALA A 214 -1.88 25.39 -3.20
N ARG A 215 -0.92 25.25 -4.13
CA ARG A 215 0.01 24.11 -4.13
C ARG A 215 0.78 23.99 -2.81
N THR A 216 1.30 25.12 -2.32
CA THR A 216 2.04 25.21 -1.06
C THR A 216 1.21 24.77 0.14
N LEU A 217 -0.07 25.16 0.17
CA LEU A 217 -1.00 24.76 1.22
C LEU A 217 -1.24 23.25 1.20
N MET A 218 -1.49 22.65 0.03
CA MET A 218 -1.69 21.20 -0.09
C MET A 218 -0.46 20.40 0.35
N ILE A 219 0.73 20.81 -0.11
CA ILE A 219 1.99 20.18 0.29
C ILE A 219 2.20 20.33 1.80
N GLY A 220 1.92 21.52 2.36
CA GLY A 220 2.00 21.78 3.79
C GLY A 220 1.05 20.90 4.62
N ILE A 221 -0.19 20.70 4.14
CA ILE A 221 -1.17 19.81 4.78
C ILE A 221 -0.67 18.37 4.79
N ILE A 222 -0.19 17.86 3.65
CA ILE A 222 0.30 16.49 3.53
C ILE A 222 1.55 16.29 4.39
N LEU A 223 2.55 17.17 4.31
CA LEU A 223 3.75 17.11 5.15
C LEU A 223 3.43 17.24 6.64
N GLY A 224 2.51 18.13 7.00
CA GLY A 224 2.01 18.28 8.37
C GLY A 224 1.40 16.99 8.88
N PHE A 225 0.65 16.25 8.04
CA PHE A 225 0.09 14.96 8.40
C PHE A 225 1.14 13.84 8.54
N PHE A 226 2.19 13.83 7.71
CA PHE A 226 3.33 12.93 7.88
C PHE A 226 4.05 13.19 9.22
N LEU A 227 4.31 14.45 9.55
CA LEU A 227 4.91 14.84 10.84
C LEU A 227 4.01 14.47 12.02
N LEU A 228 2.70 14.72 11.91
CA LEU A 228 1.72 14.32 12.91
C LEU A 228 1.73 12.80 13.13
N SER A 229 1.81 12.02 12.05
CA SER A 229 1.86 10.55 12.14
C SER A 229 3.12 10.07 12.86
N ILE A 230 4.28 10.70 12.63
CA ILE A 230 5.51 10.43 13.36
C ILE A 230 5.33 10.76 14.85
N ILE A 231 4.78 11.93 15.17
CA ILE A 231 4.48 12.34 16.55
C ILE A 231 3.56 11.31 17.21
N VAL A 232 2.53 10.81 16.52
CA VAL A 232 1.63 9.76 17.04
C VAL A 232 2.38 8.46 17.33
N VAL A 233 3.31 8.04 16.47
CA VAL A 233 4.15 6.85 16.72
C VAL A 233 5.00 7.06 17.98
N TRP A 234 5.72 8.17 18.10
CA TRP A 234 6.54 8.46 19.28
C TRP A 234 5.72 8.63 20.56
N PHE A 235 4.57 9.29 20.46
CA PHE A 235 3.64 9.46 21.57
C PHE A 235 3.07 8.12 22.03
N SER A 236 2.73 7.21 21.11
CA SER A 236 2.28 5.86 21.47
C SER A 236 3.36 5.03 22.17
N LEU A 237 4.64 5.24 21.81
CA LEU A 237 5.78 4.64 22.51
C LEU A 237 5.95 5.22 23.93
N LEU A 238 5.81 6.55 24.07
CA LEU A 238 5.86 7.23 25.36
C LEU A 238 4.75 6.75 26.29
N ILE A 239 3.51 6.67 25.79
CA ILE A 239 2.36 6.13 26.52
C ILE A 239 2.66 4.71 27.02
N LYS A 240 3.17 3.84 26.13
CA LYS A 240 3.55 2.47 26.50
C LYS A 240 4.57 2.46 27.66
N TYR A 241 5.60 3.30 27.57
CA TYR A 241 6.62 3.40 28.61
C TYR A 241 6.05 3.88 29.95
N TRP A 242 5.14 4.87 29.92
CA TRP A 242 4.51 5.41 31.11
C TRP A 242 3.60 4.39 31.82
N PHE A 243 2.80 3.63 31.07
CA PHE A 243 1.95 2.57 31.63
C PHE A 243 2.76 1.38 32.17
N ASN A 244 3.81 0.95 31.46
CA ASN A 244 4.67 -0.14 31.94
C ASN A 244 5.45 0.23 33.21
N LYS A 245 5.82 1.51 33.39
CA LYS A 245 6.46 1.98 34.62
C LYS A 245 5.54 1.86 35.84
N LYS A 246 4.24 2.11 35.66
CA LYS A 246 3.22 2.03 36.73
C LYS A 246 2.76 0.60 37.01
N ASN A 247 2.56 -0.20 35.97
CA ASN A 247 2.08 -1.57 36.08
C ASN A 247 3.22 -2.57 35.83
N LYS A 248 4.04 -2.83 36.86
CA LYS A 248 5.05 -3.91 36.83
C LYS A 248 4.46 -5.32 36.60
N ALA A 249 3.14 -5.47 36.63
CA ALA A 249 2.44 -6.73 36.45
C ALA A 249 1.93 -6.93 35.01
N LYS A 250 2.60 -7.82 34.27
CA LYS A 250 2.08 -8.67 33.16
C LYS A 250 1.14 -8.01 32.14
N THR A 251 1.55 -6.95 31.43
CA THR A 251 0.91 -6.57 30.15
C THR A 251 1.37 -7.53 29.05
N LYS A 252 0.57 -8.57 28.79
CA LYS A 252 0.87 -9.69 27.87
C LYS A 252 0.76 -9.33 26.37
N THR A 253 0.25 -8.16 26.02
CA THR A 253 0.01 -7.75 24.63
C THR A 253 0.61 -6.39 24.33
N ASN A 254 1.68 -6.39 23.52
CA ASN A 254 2.34 -5.18 23.03
C ASN A 254 1.48 -4.50 21.96
N TRP A 255 0.45 -3.75 22.37
CA TRP A 255 -0.41 -2.99 21.46
C TRP A 255 0.37 -2.12 20.46
N PHE A 256 1.46 -1.49 20.91
CA PHE A 256 2.35 -0.69 20.05
C PHE A 256 2.88 -1.46 18.83
N ILE A 257 3.27 -2.72 19.02
CA ILE A 257 3.80 -3.60 17.97
C ILE A 257 2.72 -3.95 16.93
N ILE A 258 1.45 -3.77 17.25
CA ILE A 258 0.33 -3.98 16.33
C ILE A 258 -0.05 -2.66 15.67
N PHE A 259 -0.25 -1.61 16.47
CA PHE A 259 -0.75 -0.32 16.01
C PHE A 259 0.24 0.43 15.11
N ALA A 260 1.50 0.55 15.52
CA ALA A 260 2.46 1.38 14.80
C ALA A 260 2.79 0.82 13.40
N PRO A 261 3.03 -0.49 13.20
CA PRO A 261 3.19 -1.04 11.85
C PRO A 261 1.98 -0.86 10.95
N VAL A 262 0.76 -0.98 11.50
CA VAL A 262 -0.47 -0.75 10.74
C VAL A 262 -0.58 0.71 10.29
N LEU A 263 -0.40 1.66 11.20
CA LEU A 263 -0.44 3.10 10.88
C LEU A 263 0.58 3.45 9.79
N VAL A 264 1.83 3.02 9.96
CA VAL A 264 2.91 3.32 9.00
C VAL A 264 2.61 2.67 7.65
N THR A 265 2.14 1.43 7.62
CA THR A 265 1.77 0.74 6.37
C THR A 265 0.70 1.51 5.61
N ILE A 266 -0.36 1.93 6.30
CA ILE A 266 -1.45 2.68 5.69
C ILE A 266 -0.93 4.00 5.15
N LEU A 267 -0.18 4.75 5.96
CA LEU A 267 0.36 6.03 5.56
C LEU A 267 1.23 5.92 4.29
N LEU A 268 2.16 4.96 4.25
CA LEU A 268 3.04 4.79 3.10
C LEU A 268 2.29 4.30 1.86
N THR A 269 1.37 3.36 2.02
CA THR A 269 0.61 2.82 0.89
C THR A 269 -0.36 3.84 0.30
N GLU A 270 -1.05 4.61 1.14
CA GLU A 270 -1.92 5.69 0.66
C GLU A 270 -1.13 6.77 -0.06
N ALA A 271 0.08 7.08 0.41
CA ALA A 271 0.90 8.11 -0.21
C ALA A 271 1.48 7.64 -1.55
N VAL A 272 2.08 6.46 -1.60
CA VAL A 272 2.73 5.95 -2.82
C VAL A 272 1.70 5.44 -3.83
N VAL A 273 0.76 4.61 -3.40
CA VAL A 273 -0.18 4.00 -4.35
C VAL A 273 -1.30 4.98 -4.67
N ASN A 274 -2.01 5.50 -3.66
CA ASN A 274 -3.18 6.34 -3.92
C ASN A 274 -2.84 7.75 -4.40
N VAL A 275 -1.84 8.44 -3.84
CA VAL A 275 -1.53 9.81 -4.30
C VAL A 275 -0.64 9.80 -5.55
N LEU A 276 0.35 8.91 -5.65
CA LEU A 276 1.30 8.94 -6.76
C LEU A 276 0.86 8.09 -7.96
N MET A 277 0.46 6.83 -7.76
CA MET A 277 0.22 5.90 -8.88
C MET A 277 -1.21 5.95 -9.43
N MET A 278 -2.22 5.89 -8.56
CA MET A 278 -3.61 5.74 -8.99
C MET A 278 -4.14 6.87 -9.90
N PRO A 279 -3.78 8.16 -9.73
CA PRO A 279 -4.30 9.22 -10.59
C PRO A 279 -4.00 9.04 -12.07
N SER A 280 -2.86 8.42 -12.44
CA SER A 280 -2.57 8.15 -13.85
C SER A 280 -3.48 7.06 -14.41
N PHE A 281 -3.73 6.01 -13.63
CA PHE A 281 -4.58 4.89 -14.05
C PHE A 281 -6.05 5.30 -14.12
N ASP A 282 -6.53 6.09 -13.17
CA ASP A 282 -7.91 6.58 -13.19
C ASP A 282 -8.16 7.56 -14.35
N ALA A 283 -7.16 8.36 -14.73
CA ALA A 283 -7.27 9.31 -15.84
C ALA A 283 -7.35 8.65 -17.23
N GLU A 284 -6.81 7.44 -17.38
CA GLU A 284 -6.92 6.69 -18.65
C GLU A 284 -8.30 6.05 -18.84
N LEU A 285 -9.00 5.76 -17.74
CA LEU A 285 -10.28 5.06 -17.76
C LEU A 285 -11.49 5.99 -17.53
N SER A 286 -11.26 7.24 -17.16
CA SER A 286 -12.31 8.21 -16.90
C SER A 286 -12.20 9.44 -17.81
N SER A 287 -13.29 10.22 -17.88
CA SER A 287 -13.32 11.49 -18.62
C SER A 287 -12.60 12.63 -17.89
N LEU A 288 -12.19 12.43 -16.64
CA LEU A 288 -11.53 13.45 -15.83
C LEU A 288 -10.03 13.51 -16.14
N LYS A 289 -9.46 14.72 -16.07
CA LYS A 289 -8.03 14.92 -16.32
C LYS A 289 -7.19 14.41 -15.14
N TYR A 290 -5.94 14.02 -15.44
CA TYR A 290 -4.94 13.61 -14.44
C TYR A 290 -4.86 14.56 -13.23
N THR A 291 -4.81 15.87 -13.47
CA THR A 291 -4.70 16.87 -12.40
C THR A 291 -5.91 16.88 -11.47
N GLN A 292 -7.10 16.58 -11.98
CA GLN A 292 -8.32 16.50 -11.16
C GLN A 292 -8.28 15.25 -10.28
N TRP A 293 -7.90 14.09 -10.83
CA TRP A 293 -7.73 12.87 -10.04
C TRP A 293 -6.66 13.00 -8.96
N LEU A 294 -5.52 13.60 -9.31
CA LEU A 294 -4.46 13.87 -8.35
C LEU A 294 -4.94 14.82 -7.23
N SER A 295 -5.74 15.83 -7.57
CA SER A 295 -6.33 16.75 -6.58
C SER A 295 -7.33 16.05 -5.66
N ILE A 296 -8.23 15.24 -6.22
CA ILE A 296 -9.21 14.47 -5.46
C ILE A 296 -8.49 13.52 -4.50
N ARG A 297 -7.50 12.75 -4.98
CA ARG A 297 -6.78 11.79 -4.16
C ARG A 297 -5.87 12.45 -3.12
N ALA A 298 -5.27 13.60 -3.42
CA ALA A 298 -4.51 14.39 -2.45
C ALA A 298 -5.39 14.90 -1.30
N VAL A 299 -6.60 15.39 -1.59
CA VAL A 299 -7.55 15.81 -0.54
C VAL A 299 -8.08 14.63 0.26
N LEU A 300 -8.40 13.52 -0.42
CA LEU A 300 -8.90 12.31 0.23
C LEU A 300 -7.82 11.54 1.00
N PHE A 301 -6.54 11.89 0.87
CA PHE A 301 -5.42 11.22 1.53
C PHE A 301 -5.63 11.08 3.05
N ILE A 302 -5.92 12.19 3.75
CA ILE A 302 -6.08 12.18 5.21
C ILE A 302 -7.32 11.37 5.63
N PRO A 303 -8.53 11.61 5.09
CA PRO A 303 -9.70 10.79 5.39
C PRO A 303 -9.47 9.29 5.13
N MET A 304 -8.81 8.95 4.02
CA MET A 304 -8.53 7.56 3.65
C MET A 304 -7.55 6.88 4.61
N VAL A 305 -6.52 7.59 5.08
CA VAL A 305 -5.62 7.05 6.11
C VAL A 305 -6.39 6.75 7.41
N VAL A 306 -7.25 7.68 7.85
CA VAL A 306 -8.06 7.49 9.06
C VAL A 306 -9.04 6.33 8.90
N LEU A 307 -9.78 6.28 7.79
CA LEU A 307 -10.74 5.21 7.50
C LEU A 307 -10.05 3.84 7.45
N ASN A 308 -8.94 3.74 6.72
CA ASN A 308 -8.16 2.51 6.63
C ASN A 308 -7.60 2.11 8.00
N LEU A 309 -7.21 3.06 8.85
CA LEU A 309 -6.72 2.75 10.19
C LEU A 309 -7.84 2.16 11.06
N LEU A 310 -9.03 2.73 11.00
CA LEU A 310 -10.21 2.24 11.72
C LEU A 310 -10.61 0.82 11.30
N ILE A 311 -10.42 0.46 10.03
CA ILE A 311 -10.76 -0.87 9.50
C ILE A 311 -9.63 -1.88 9.71
N ILE A 312 -8.40 -1.54 9.32
CA ILE A 312 -7.28 -2.49 9.29
C ILE A 312 -6.81 -2.82 10.70
N TYR A 313 -6.74 -1.85 11.62
CA TYR A 313 -6.25 -2.10 12.97
C TYR A 313 -7.02 -3.20 13.74
N PRO A 314 -8.37 -3.17 13.83
CA PRO A 314 -9.11 -4.22 14.52
C PRO A 314 -9.00 -5.57 13.80
N ILE A 315 -9.06 -5.60 12.46
CA ILE A 315 -8.90 -6.83 11.69
C ILE A 315 -7.51 -7.44 11.96
N PHE A 316 -6.46 -6.63 11.83
CA PHE A 316 -5.08 -7.09 12.04
C PHE A 316 -4.87 -7.60 13.47
N LYS A 317 -5.43 -6.92 14.48
CA LYS A 317 -5.38 -7.35 15.88
C LYS A 317 -6.03 -8.73 16.11
N ILE A 318 -7.10 -9.05 15.38
CA ILE A 318 -7.80 -10.34 15.46
C ILE A 318 -7.09 -11.42 14.66
N VAL A 319 -6.61 -11.09 13.47
CA VAL A 319 -6.04 -12.04 12.50
C VAL A 319 -4.63 -12.48 12.89
N VAL A 320 -3.78 -11.56 13.37
CA VAL A 320 -2.38 -11.87 13.70
C VAL A 320 -2.24 -13.02 14.71
N PRO A 321 -3.00 -13.08 15.83
CA PRO A 321 -2.93 -14.22 16.75
C PRO A 321 -3.44 -15.55 16.18
N LEU A 322 -4.37 -15.50 15.21
CA LEU A 322 -4.92 -16.69 14.56
C LEU A 322 -3.92 -17.30 13.58
N ILE A 323 -3.22 -16.43 12.84
CA ILE A 323 -2.20 -16.83 11.88
C ILE A 323 -0.89 -17.07 12.64
N ARG A 324 -0.67 -18.32 13.07
CA ARG A 324 0.60 -18.78 13.68
C ARG A 324 1.74 -18.91 12.65
N TYR A 325 2.01 -17.83 11.94
CA TYR A 325 3.05 -17.74 10.92
C TYR A 325 4.14 -16.76 11.35
N ASP A 326 5.38 -17.24 11.54
CA ASP A 326 6.53 -16.36 11.71
C ASP A 326 7.34 -16.28 10.42
N TYR A 327 7.30 -15.12 9.80
CA TYR A 327 8.04 -14.80 8.58
C TYR A 327 9.56 -14.97 8.76
N GLU A 328 10.12 -14.77 9.95
CA GLU A 328 11.58 -14.89 10.15
C GLU A 328 12.09 -16.33 9.95
N ASP A 329 11.29 -17.31 10.34
CA ASP A 329 11.66 -18.73 10.31
C ASP A 329 11.83 -19.25 8.87
N ASP A 330 11.07 -18.70 7.92
CA ASP A 330 11.10 -19.12 6.52
C ASP A 330 12.20 -18.43 5.69
N ILE A 331 12.87 -17.41 6.24
CA ILE A 331 13.85 -16.58 5.53
C ILE A 331 15.29 -16.88 5.96
N VAL A 332 15.49 -17.18 7.24
CA VAL A 332 16.83 -17.29 7.81
C VAL A 332 17.05 -18.70 8.32
N GLU A 333 18.00 -19.41 7.70
CA GLU A 333 18.40 -20.74 8.11
C GLU A 333 19.87 -20.76 8.53
N ASP A 334 20.19 -21.59 9.53
CA ASP A 334 21.58 -21.84 9.91
C ASP A 334 22.27 -22.68 8.82
N LYS A 335 23.47 -22.26 8.40
CA LYS A 335 24.22 -22.91 7.32
C LYS A 335 24.63 -24.34 7.68
N HIS A 336 24.67 -24.66 8.96
CA HIS A 336 25.02 -25.99 9.50
C HIS A 336 23.87 -27.00 9.37
N ILE A 337 22.65 -26.56 9.06
CA ILE A 337 21.53 -27.47 8.82
C ILE A 337 21.62 -27.97 7.37
N PRO A 338 21.67 -29.30 7.15
CA PRO A 338 21.69 -29.85 5.80
C PRO A 338 20.41 -29.48 5.05
N ILE A 339 20.55 -29.18 3.75
CA ILE A 339 19.44 -28.70 2.89
C ILE A 339 18.38 -29.79 2.67
N HIS A 340 18.75 -31.05 2.88
CA HIS A 340 17.90 -32.23 2.77
C HIS A 340 17.93 -32.99 4.09
N VAL A 341 16.76 -33.15 4.68
CA VAL A 341 16.45 -34.30 5.51
C VAL A 341 15.62 -35.18 4.57
N ASP A 342 16.17 -36.34 4.22
CA ASP A 342 15.54 -37.32 3.34
C ASP A 342 14.11 -37.68 3.79
#